data_AF-A0A2H6NKE9-F1
#
_entry.id   AF-A0A2H6NKE9-F1
#
_cell.length_a   1.000
_cell.length_b   1.000
_cell.length_c   1.000
_cell.angle_alpha   90.00
_cell.angle_beta   90.00
_cell.angle_gamma   90.00
#
_symmetry.space_group_name_H-M   'P 1'
#
loop_
_entity.id
_entity.type
_entity.pdbx_description
1 polymer ?
#
loop_
_entity_poly.entity_id
_entity_poly.type
_entity_poly.pdbx_seq_one_letter_code
_entity_poly.pdbx_strand_id
1 'polypeptide(L)'
;ERYGLKHVSKWNFETWNEPDHHDFDNVSMTVNGFLNYYDACSEGLREASCQLKLGGPGDSFHPFPKSPICWDLLSHCYNGTNFFTGETGVRLDYIAMHKKG
;
A
#
# COMPACT_ATOMS: atom_id res chain seq x y z
N GLU A 1 -13.28 -10.78 14.73
CA GLU A 1 -13.57 -11.76 15.81
C GLU A 1 -13.09 -13.18 15.57
N ARG A 2 -13.46 -13.86 14.46
CA ARG A 2 -13.22 -15.30 14.19
C ARG A 2 -11.87 -15.91 14.62
N TYR A 3 -10.76 -15.18 14.50
CA TYR A 3 -9.41 -15.68 14.81
C TYR A 3 -8.71 -14.93 15.96
N GLY A 4 -9.33 -13.89 16.52
CA GLY A 4 -8.75 -13.03 17.55
C GLY A 4 -7.61 -12.11 17.08
N LEU A 5 -7.45 -10.97 17.74
CA LEU A 5 -6.48 -9.93 17.34
C LEU A 5 -5.03 -10.45 17.34
N LYS A 6 -4.64 -11.22 18.36
CA LYS A 6 -3.28 -11.79 18.49
C LYS A 6 -2.87 -12.67 17.31
N HIS A 7 -3.83 -13.30 16.64
CA HIS A 7 -3.54 -14.11 15.46
C HIS A 7 -3.48 -13.24 14.21
N VAL A 8 -4.49 -12.38 14.01
CA VAL A 8 -4.62 -11.54 12.79
C VAL A 8 -3.52 -10.48 12.72
N SER A 9 -3.03 -9.96 13.85
CA SER A 9 -1.89 -9.00 13.86
C SER A 9 -0.58 -9.60 13.34
N LYS A 10 -0.51 -10.93 13.18
CA LYS A 10 0.64 -11.58 12.55
C LYS A 10 0.57 -11.56 11.03
N TRP A 11 -0.62 -11.38 10.44
CA TRP A 11 -0.81 -11.34 9.00
C TRP A 11 -0.10 -10.11 8.42
N ASN A 12 0.41 -10.26 7.21
CA ASN A 12 0.96 -9.17 6.41
C ASN A 12 -0.14 -8.76 5.43
N PHE A 13 -0.92 -7.73 5.77
CA PHE A 13 -1.82 -7.14 4.79
C PHE A 13 -0.97 -6.38 3.78
N GLU A 14 -1.30 -6.52 2.51
CA GLU A 14 -0.49 -6.02 1.41
C GLU A 14 -1.37 -5.34 0.36
N THR A 15 -0.77 -4.43 -0.40
CA THR A 15 -1.40 -3.81 -1.55
C THR A 15 -1.69 -4.82 -2.67
N TRP A 16 -2.40 -4.37 -3.71
CA TRP A 16 -2.50 -5.10 -4.97
C TRP A 16 -1.11 -5.49 -5.49
N ASN A 17 -0.99 -6.72 -6.00
CA ASN A 17 0.26 -7.28 -6.50
C ASN A 17 0.75 -6.55 -7.76
N GLU A 18 2.05 -6.23 -7.81
CA GLU A 18 2.74 -5.69 -8.99
C GLU A 18 1.96 -4.58 -9.73
N PRO A 19 1.61 -3.45 -9.06
CA PRO A 19 0.74 -2.44 -9.63
C PRO A 19 1.30 -1.76 -10.90
N ASP A 20 2.62 -1.70 -11.08
CA ASP A 20 3.24 -1.16 -12.30
C ASP A 20 3.19 -2.15 -13.49
N HIS A 21 2.77 -3.40 -13.26
CA HIS A 21 2.47 -4.37 -14.33
C HIS A 21 1.03 -4.27 -14.85
N HIS A 22 0.21 -3.40 -14.25
CA HIS A 22 -1.15 -3.06 -14.70
C HIS A 22 -2.14 -4.24 -14.79
N ASP A 23 -1.94 -5.29 -13.99
CA ASP A 23 -2.85 -6.43 -13.90
C ASP A 23 -4.06 -6.11 -13.00
N PHE A 24 -4.93 -5.23 -13.50
CA PHE A 24 -6.10 -4.70 -12.79
C PHE A 24 -7.44 -5.12 -13.41
N ASP A 25 -7.45 -6.01 -14.40
CA ASP A 25 -8.64 -6.38 -15.19
C ASP A 25 -9.41 -5.14 -15.71
N ASN A 26 -10.67 -5.00 -15.30
CA ASN A 26 -11.56 -3.89 -15.66
C ASN A 26 -11.52 -2.74 -14.64
N VAL A 27 -10.61 -2.79 -13.66
CA VAL A 27 -10.47 -1.75 -12.65
C VAL A 27 -9.55 -0.65 -13.18
N SER A 28 -10.06 0.58 -13.20
CA SER A 28 -9.25 1.75 -13.54
C SER A 28 -8.39 2.15 -12.34
N MET A 29 -7.10 1.79 -12.40
CA MET A 29 -6.13 2.10 -11.36
C MET A 29 -5.06 3.07 -11.89
N THR A 30 -5.34 4.37 -11.75
CA THR A 30 -4.32 5.42 -12.00
C THR A 30 -3.36 5.52 -10.81
N VAL A 31 -2.23 6.23 -10.95
CA VAL A 31 -1.32 6.49 -9.82
C VAL A 31 -2.06 7.11 -8.63
N ASN A 32 -2.75 8.24 -8.83
CA ASN A 32 -3.54 8.87 -7.76
C ASN A 32 -4.66 7.95 -7.24
N GLY A 33 -5.25 7.13 -8.12
CA GLY A 33 -6.22 6.11 -7.73
C GLY A 33 -5.61 5.07 -6.78
N PHE A 34 -4.39 4.63 -7.05
CA PHE A 34 -3.65 3.70 -6.21
C PHE A 34 -3.28 4.31 -4.85
N LEU A 35 -2.90 5.59 -4.82
CA LEU A 35 -2.64 6.30 -3.55
C LEU A 35 -3.91 6.41 -2.69
N ASN A 36 -5.05 6.77 -3.30
CA ASN A 36 -6.34 6.79 -2.60
C ASN A 36 -6.76 5.39 -2.11
N TYR A 37 -6.53 4.36 -2.93
CA TYR A 37 -6.74 2.96 -2.56
C TYR A 37 -5.86 2.58 -1.35
N TYR A 38 -4.59 2.96 -1.35
CA TYR A 38 -3.67 2.71 -0.26
C TYR A 38 -4.14 3.37 1.05
N ASP A 39 -4.55 4.64 0.99
CA ASP A 39 -5.07 5.36 2.14
C ASP A 39 -6.32 4.70 2.70
N ALA A 40 -7.20 4.18 1.84
CA ALA A 40 -8.40 3.46 2.26
C ALA A 40 -8.06 2.15 2.98
N CYS A 41 -7.07 1.39 2.47
CA CYS A 41 -6.57 0.20 3.15
C CYS A 41 -5.91 0.54 4.49
N SER A 42 -5.10 1.60 4.53
CA SER A 42 -4.42 2.10 5.72
C SER A 42 -5.40 2.45 6.83
N GLU A 43 -6.37 3.33 6.53
CA GLU A 43 -7.33 3.83 7.50
C GLU A 43 -8.37 2.77 7.87
N GLY A 44 -8.81 1.94 6.93
CA GLY A 44 -9.72 0.82 7.22
C GLY A 44 -9.10 -0.19 8.19
N LEU A 45 -7.81 -0.54 8.01
CA LEU A 45 -7.10 -1.38 8.97
C LEU A 45 -6.88 -0.67 10.30
N ARG A 46 -6.58 0.63 10.29
CA ARG A 46 -6.35 1.44 11.51
C ARG A 46 -7.62 1.55 12.35
N GLU A 47 -8.78 1.74 11.71
CA GLU A 47 -10.10 1.77 12.33
C GLU A 47 -10.41 0.43 13.01
N ALA A 48 -10.09 -0.69 12.36
CA ALA A 48 -10.27 -2.02 12.93
C ALA A 48 -9.32 -2.29 14.11
N SER A 49 -8.02 -2.01 13.94
CA SER A 49 -7.01 -2.03 15.01
C SER A 49 -5.66 -1.48 14.52
N CYS A 50 -5.05 -0.61 15.32
CA CYS A 50 -3.68 -0.12 15.09
C CYS A 50 -2.57 -1.18 15.17
N GLN A 51 -2.88 -2.43 15.58
CA GLN A 51 -1.91 -3.52 15.66
C GLN A 51 -1.78 -4.32 14.35
N LEU A 52 -2.66 -4.09 13.37
CA LEU A 52 -2.59 -4.76 12.07
C LEU A 52 -1.51 -4.09 11.22
N LYS A 53 -0.71 -4.88 10.49
CA LYS A 53 0.38 -4.36 9.63
C LYS A 53 -0.08 -4.23 8.18
N LEU A 54 0.34 -3.17 7.50
CA LEU A 54 0.13 -2.94 6.07
C LEU A 54 1.45 -2.58 5.38
N GLY A 55 1.72 -3.21 4.24
CA GLY A 55 2.86 -2.86 3.38
C GLY A 55 2.53 -2.99 1.89
N GLY A 56 3.54 -2.71 1.07
CA GLY A 56 3.43 -2.71 -0.40
C GLY A 56 4.69 -2.10 -1.02
N PRO A 57 4.70 -1.78 -2.34
CA PRO A 57 3.68 -2.08 -3.35
C PRO A 57 3.72 -3.53 -3.85
N GLY A 58 4.76 -4.31 -3.53
CA GLY A 58 4.90 -5.68 -4.02
C GLY A 58 5.27 -5.74 -5.51
N ASP A 59 6.27 -4.96 -5.93
CA ASP A 59 6.69 -4.87 -7.34
C ASP A 59 8.21 -4.75 -7.50
N SER A 60 8.67 -4.59 -8.73
CA SER A 60 10.05 -4.65 -9.17
C SER A 60 10.89 -3.43 -8.84
N PHE A 61 10.31 -2.27 -8.51
CA PHE A 61 11.06 -1.01 -8.31
C PHE A 61 12.14 -0.80 -9.39
N HIS A 62 11.74 -0.78 -10.65
CA HIS A 62 12.66 -0.42 -11.72
C HIS A 62 13.14 1.03 -11.52
N PRO A 63 14.37 1.37 -11.94
CA PRO A 63 14.87 2.74 -11.81
C PRO A 63 13.87 3.77 -12.35
N PHE A 64 13.71 4.87 -11.61
CA PHE A 64 12.86 5.98 -12.03
C PHE A 64 13.16 6.39 -13.49
N PRO A 65 12.15 6.62 -14.34
CA PRO A 65 10.71 6.74 -14.06
C PRO A 65 9.88 5.46 -14.30
N LYS A 66 10.50 4.26 -14.36
CA LYS A 66 9.84 3.06 -14.91
C LYS A 66 8.78 2.40 -14.02
N SER A 67 8.85 2.58 -12.70
CA SER A 67 7.89 2.03 -11.72
C SER A 67 7.19 3.17 -10.99
N PRO A 68 6.36 3.98 -11.68
CA PRO A 68 5.79 5.19 -11.11
C PRO A 68 4.94 4.92 -9.86
N ILE A 69 4.08 3.90 -9.86
CA ILE A 69 3.23 3.60 -8.70
C ILE A 69 4.08 3.22 -7.49
N CYS A 70 5.16 2.46 -7.69
CA CYS A 70 6.08 2.14 -6.61
C CYS A 70 6.73 3.38 -5.97
N TRP A 71 7.33 4.22 -6.82
CA TRP A 71 8.05 5.39 -6.33
C TRP A 71 7.11 6.43 -5.73
N ASP A 72 5.95 6.62 -6.35
CA ASP A 72 4.95 7.57 -5.89
C ASP A 72 4.26 7.08 -4.61
N LEU A 73 4.07 5.77 -4.41
CA LEU A 73 3.62 5.24 -3.11
C LEU A 73 4.60 5.59 -2.00
N LEU A 74 5.91 5.35 -2.20
CA LEU A 74 6.92 5.69 -1.17
C LEU A 74 6.95 7.19 -0.90
N SER A 75 6.88 8.01 -1.95
CA SER A 75 6.83 9.46 -1.84
C SER A 75 5.57 9.93 -1.09
N HIS A 76 4.41 9.33 -1.38
CA HIS A 76 3.13 9.63 -0.74
C HIS A 76 3.13 9.25 0.73
N CYS A 77 3.59 8.04 1.08
CA CYS A 77 3.70 7.62 2.48
C CYS A 77 4.66 8.51 3.28
N TYR A 78 5.71 9.04 2.65
CA TYR A 78 6.69 9.87 3.34
C TYR A 78 6.28 11.36 3.44
N ASN A 79 5.81 11.96 2.34
CA ASN A 79 5.57 13.40 2.20
C ASN A 79 4.16 13.77 1.74
N GLY A 80 3.36 12.79 1.30
CA GLY A 80 2.02 13.00 0.77
C GLY A 80 1.02 13.39 1.86
N THR A 81 -0.22 13.55 1.45
CA THR A 81 -1.33 13.90 2.34
C THR A 81 -2.33 12.75 2.34
N ASN A 82 -2.62 12.21 3.52
CA ASN A 82 -3.62 11.16 3.67
C ASN A 82 -4.99 11.66 3.18
N PHE A 83 -5.63 10.89 2.29
CA PHE A 83 -6.90 11.24 1.67
C PHE A 83 -8.04 11.49 2.68
N PHE A 84 -8.07 10.76 3.80
CA PHE A 84 -9.15 10.84 4.78
C PHE A 84 -8.88 11.84 5.89
N THR A 85 -7.65 11.85 6.42
CA THR A 85 -7.32 12.65 7.61
C THR A 85 -6.73 14.02 7.27
N GLY A 86 -6.19 14.19 6.07
CA GLY A 86 -5.44 15.39 5.69
C GLY A 86 -4.07 15.50 6.38
N GLU A 87 -3.65 14.48 7.14
CA GLU A 87 -2.34 14.45 7.78
C GLU A 87 -1.22 14.27 6.73
N THR A 88 -0.04 14.82 7.01
CA THR A 88 1.16 14.59 6.18
C THR A 88 1.80 13.25 6.54
N GLY A 89 2.09 12.46 5.51
CA GLY A 89 2.59 11.10 5.61
C GLY A 89 1.49 10.08 5.88
N VAL A 90 1.74 8.85 5.46
CA VAL A 90 0.84 7.70 5.63
C VAL A 90 1.66 6.53 6.13
N ARG A 91 1.09 5.74 7.06
CA ARG A 91 1.75 4.54 7.60
C ARG A 91 2.21 3.60 6.47
N LEU A 92 3.39 3.03 6.64
CA LEU A 92 3.95 2.00 5.78
C LEU A 92 4.81 1.08 6.66
N ASP A 93 4.26 -0.07 7.05
CA ASP A 93 4.87 -0.94 8.06
C ASP A 93 6.01 -1.79 7.48
N TYR A 94 5.99 -2.05 6.17
CA TYR A 94 7.07 -2.69 5.42
C TYR A 94 7.02 -2.33 3.93
N ILE A 95 8.18 -2.40 3.27
CA ILE A 95 8.29 -2.29 1.80
C ILE A 95 8.50 -3.69 1.22
N ALA A 96 7.62 -4.09 0.32
CA ALA A 96 7.72 -5.36 -0.40
C ALA A 96 8.18 -5.14 -1.84
N MET A 97 9.15 -5.95 -2.28
CA MET A 97 9.71 -5.86 -3.62
C MET A 97 9.95 -7.24 -4.24
N HIS A 98 9.82 -7.32 -5.55
CA HIS A 98 10.09 -8.52 -6.33
C HIS A 98 11.37 -8.34 -7.16
N LYS A 99 12.37 -9.19 -6.91
CA LYS A 99 13.58 -9.28 -7.73
C LYS A 99 13.83 -10.74 -8.04
N LYS A 100 13.89 -11.07 -9.32
CA LYS A 100 14.14 -12.42 -9.82
C LYS A 100 15.57 -12.45 -10.41
N GLY A 101 16.22 -13.61 -10.32
CA GLY A 101 17.59 -13.84 -10.80
C GLY A 101 17.66 -14.32 -12.24
#